data_AF-A0A2S9FI75-F1
#
_entry.id   AF-A0A2S9FI75-F1
#
_cell.length_a   1.000
_cell.length_b   1.000
_cell.length_c   1.000
_cell.angle_alpha   90.00
_cell.angle_beta   90.00
_cell.angle_gamma   90.00
#
_symmetry.space_group_name_H-M   'P 1'
#
loop_
_entity.id
_entity.type
_entity.pdbx_description
1 polymer ?
#
loop_
_entity_poly.entity_id
_entity_poly.type
_entity_poly.pdbx_seq_one_letter_code
_entity_poly.pdbx_strand_id
1 'polypeptide(L)'
;MAAEAIEMGRIRAFVRWVARTPWPVFTLGMLQADIIGALLVLGFLRFGLPPEDRIQLQDLPAFNLAIFLAYLFVSFTVASYLTLRMLIPVMRWQRRDMLLGDRDPADTEVARMRALKMPFYRSLISATNWLLGSVVFIVASWPVASKSAP
;
A
#
# COMPACT_ATOMS: atom_id res chain seq x y z
N MET A 1 -27.48 -17.96 -12.89
CA MET A 1 -27.04 -18.92 -11.85
C MET A 1 -25.83 -19.76 -12.28
N ALA A 2 -25.85 -20.51 -13.40
CA ALA A 2 -24.71 -21.36 -13.78
C ALA A 2 -23.41 -20.60 -14.13
N ALA A 3 -23.50 -19.48 -14.87
CA ALA A 3 -22.32 -18.68 -15.24
C ALA A 3 -21.61 -18.04 -14.02
N GLU A 4 -22.39 -17.58 -13.05
CA GLU A 4 -21.92 -16.97 -11.80
C GLU A 4 -21.19 -17.98 -10.91
N ALA A 5 -21.70 -19.21 -10.83
CA ALA A 5 -21.05 -20.31 -10.11
C ALA A 5 -19.68 -20.68 -10.74
N ILE A 6 -19.57 -20.66 -12.07
CA ILE A 6 -18.32 -20.93 -12.80
C ILE A 6 -17.30 -19.81 -12.55
N GLU A 7 -17.73 -18.55 -12.49
CA GLU A 7 -16.87 -17.41 -12.21
C GLU A 7 -16.32 -17.44 -10.77
N MET A 8 -17.18 -17.69 -9.79
CA MET A 8 -16.78 -17.87 -8.39
C MET A 8 -15.79 -19.02 -8.20
N GLY A 9 -16.01 -20.15 -8.88
CA GLY A 9 -15.08 -21.29 -8.85
C GLY A 9 -13.69 -20.93 -9.36
N ARG A 10 -13.61 -20.10 -10.41
CA ARG A 10 -12.35 -19.62 -11.00
C ARG A 10 -11.61 -18.66 -10.09
N ILE A 11 -12.33 -17.73 -9.45
CA ILE A 11 -11.76 -16.79 -8.47
C ILE A 11 -11.21 -17.56 -7.27
N ARG A 12 -11.96 -18.53 -6.73
CA ARG A 12 -11.52 -19.35 -5.60
C ARG A 12 -10.26 -20.17 -5.93
N ALA A 13 -10.21 -20.74 -7.12
CA ALA A 13 -9.03 -21.46 -7.60
C ALA A 13 -7.81 -20.54 -7.75
N PHE A 14 -8.02 -19.32 -8.26
CA PHE A 14 -6.97 -18.30 -8.37
C PHE A 14 -6.46 -17.88 -6.99
N VAL A 15 -7.35 -17.51 -6.05
CA VAL A 15 -6.98 -17.12 -4.69
C VAL A 15 -6.22 -18.23 -3.97
N ARG A 16 -6.67 -19.48 -4.08
CA ARG A 16 -5.98 -20.64 -3.48
C ARG A 16 -4.58 -20.85 -4.07
N TRP A 17 -4.40 -20.61 -5.36
CA TRP A 17 -3.09 -20.66 -6.00
C TRP A 17 -2.20 -19.51 -5.51
N VAL A 18 -2.70 -18.27 -5.52
CA VAL A 18 -1.97 -17.09 -5.03
C VAL A 18 -1.49 -17.31 -3.59
N ALA A 19 -2.33 -17.87 -2.72
CA ALA A 19 -1.98 -18.15 -1.33
C ALA A 19 -0.79 -19.12 -1.15
N ARG A 20 -0.46 -19.93 -2.16
CA ARG A 20 0.65 -20.90 -2.15
C ARG A 20 1.91 -20.42 -2.88
N THR A 21 1.85 -19.21 -3.45
CA THR A 21 2.97 -18.59 -4.16
C THR A 21 3.66 -17.55 -3.26
N PRO A 22 4.80 -16.96 -3.66
CA PRO A 22 5.47 -15.90 -2.87
C PRO A 22 4.67 -14.59 -2.73
N TRP A 23 3.56 -14.43 -3.45
CA TRP A 23 2.77 -13.20 -3.51
C TRP A 23 2.22 -12.69 -2.16
N PRO A 24 1.75 -13.53 -1.22
CA PRO A 24 1.35 -13.09 0.11
C PRO A 24 2.53 -12.54 0.91
N VAL A 25 3.70 -13.18 0.83
CA VAL A 25 4.93 -12.72 1.50
C VAL A 25 5.36 -11.37 0.94
N PHE A 26 5.30 -11.20 -0.38
CA PHE A 26 5.56 -9.90 -1.00
C PHE A 26 4.64 -8.82 -0.45
N THR A 27 3.33 -9.07 -0.40
CA THR A 27 2.31 -8.13 0.12
C THR A 27 2.53 -7.80 1.59
N LEU A 28 2.81 -8.81 2.42
CA LEU A 28 3.16 -8.64 3.83
C LEU A 28 4.44 -7.81 3.99
N GLY A 29 5.43 -8.01 3.12
CA GLY A 29 6.64 -7.19 3.11
C GLY A 29 6.38 -5.73 2.75
N MET A 30 5.39 -5.44 1.89
CA MET A 30 4.94 -4.06 1.64
C MET A 30 4.36 -3.44 2.91
N LEU A 31 3.39 -4.13 3.53
CA LEU A 31 2.75 -3.70 4.77
C LEU A 31 3.79 -3.49 5.88
N GLN A 32 4.74 -4.40 6.03
CA GLN A 32 5.82 -4.30 7.00
C GLN A 32 6.68 -3.06 6.75
N ALA A 33 7.04 -2.77 5.50
CA ALA A 33 7.83 -1.57 5.17
C ALA A 33 7.07 -0.28 5.53
N ASP A 34 5.78 -0.20 5.25
CA ASP A 34 4.95 0.96 5.61
C ASP A 34 4.82 1.12 7.13
N ILE A 35 4.64 0.02 7.88
CA ILE A 35 4.60 0.03 9.34
C ILE A 35 5.95 0.52 9.92
N ILE A 36 7.07 -0.01 9.43
CA ILE A 36 8.41 0.40 9.89
C ILE A 36 8.63 1.89 9.59
N GLY A 37 8.27 2.34 8.39
CA GLY A 37 8.36 3.76 8.04
C GLY A 37 7.52 4.65 8.96
N ALA A 38 6.27 4.26 9.24
CA ALA A 38 5.39 5.00 10.12
C ALA A 38 5.95 5.06 11.56
N LEU A 39 6.44 3.94 12.08
CA LEU A 39 7.08 3.88 13.40
C LEU A 39 8.34 4.74 13.46
N LEU A 40 9.13 4.79 12.38
CA LEU A 40 10.31 5.63 12.29
C LEU A 40 9.92 7.11 12.32
N VAL A 41 8.92 7.53 11.56
CA VAL A 41 8.42 8.91 11.57
C VAL A 41 7.88 9.29 12.94
N LEU A 42 7.04 8.44 13.55
CA LEU A 42 6.50 8.69 14.89
C LEU A 42 7.61 8.71 15.96
N GLY A 43 8.58 7.82 15.86
CA GLY A 43 9.75 7.79 16.73
C GLY A 43 10.58 9.06 16.59
N PHE A 44 10.81 9.54 15.37
CA PHE A 44 11.51 10.80 15.13
C PHE A 44 10.75 12.00 15.70
N LEU A 45 9.43 12.08 15.49
CA LEU A 45 8.60 13.15 16.05
C LEU A 45 8.59 13.15 17.59
N ARG A 46 8.67 11.97 18.20
CA ARG A 46 8.64 11.82 19.66
C ARG A 46 10.00 12.06 20.31
N PHE A 47 11.08 11.58 19.70
CA PHE A 47 12.40 11.50 20.34
C PHE A 47 13.49 12.29 19.62
N GLY A 48 13.32 12.57 18.32
CA GLY A 48 14.28 13.31 17.50
C GLY A 48 14.14 14.83 17.59
N LEU A 49 12.97 15.34 17.98
CA LEU A 49 12.72 16.78 18.13
C LEU A 49 13.10 17.30 19.54
N PRO A 50 13.54 18.57 19.63
CA PRO A 50 13.70 19.27 20.91
C PRO A 50 12.42 19.19 21.75
N PRO A 51 12.49 19.12 23.09
CA PRO A 51 11.34 18.92 23.97
C PRO A 51 10.13 19.83 23.69
N GLU A 52 10.40 21.08 23.31
CA GLU A 52 9.45 22.12 22.94
C GLU A 52 8.66 21.83 21.65
N ASP A 53 9.24 21.09 20.70
CA ASP A 53 8.66 20.80 19.38
C ASP A 53 8.11 19.37 19.26
N ARG A 54 8.17 18.57 20.34
CA ARG A 54 7.70 17.18 20.32
C ARG A 54 6.20 17.12 20.11
N ILE A 55 5.78 16.58 18.98
CA ILE A 55 4.36 16.33 18.70
C ILE A 55 3.97 14.98 19.30
N GLN A 56 3.09 14.98 20.30
CA GLN A 56 2.49 13.75 20.83
C GLN A 56 1.14 13.53 20.16
N LEU A 57 0.93 12.34 19.58
CA LEU A 57 -0.37 11.96 19.02
C LEU A 57 -1.52 12.05 20.05
N GLN A 58 -1.20 11.92 21.34
CA GLN A 58 -2.13 11.98 22.46
C GLN A 58 -2.56 13.41 22.82
N ASP A 59 -1.79 14.41 22.42
CA ASP A 59 -2.10 15.82 22.64
C ASP A 59 -3.00 16.39 21.54
N LEU A 60 -3.19 15.65 20.43
CA LEU A 60 -4.13 16.05 19.40
C LEU A 60 -5.57 15.95 19.92
N PRO A 61 -6.43 16.93 19.59
CA PRO A 61 -7.87 16.80 19.79
C PRO A 61 -8.37 15.48 19.20
N ALA A 62 -9.21 14.75 19.94
CA ALA A 62 -9.68 13.42 19.54
C ALA A 62 -10.30 13.42 18.13
N PHE A 63 -10.95 14.51 17.74
CA PHE A 63 -11.49 14.70 16.39
C PHE A 63 -10.40 14.74 15.30
N ASN A 64 -9.31 15.49 15.49
CA ASN A 64 -8.20 15.55 14.55
C ASN A 64 -7.47 14.22 14.46
N LEU A 65 -7.28 13.56 15.60
CA LEU A 65 -6.70 12.22 15.64
C LEU A 65 -7.58 11.21 14.90
N ALA A 66 -8.90 11.26 15.08
CA ALA A 66 -9.84 10.39 14.37
C ALA A 66 -9.81 10.63 12.85
N ILE A 67 -9.77 11.89 12.40
CA ILE A 67 -9.62 12.22 10.98
C ILE A 67 -8.29 11.70 10.44
N PHE A 68 -7.20 11.89 11.18
CA PHE A 68 -5.87 11.43 10.77
C PHE A 68 -5.82 9.89 10.64
N LEU A 69 -6.35 9.16 11.62
CA LEU A 69 -6.41 7.69 11.58
C LEU A 69 -7.33 7.18 10.48
N ALA A 70 -8.50 7.80 10.28
CA ALA A 70 -9.41 7.45 9.20
C ALA A 70 -8.74 7.68 7.83
N TYR A 71 -8.04 8.80 7.68
CA TYR A 71 -7.29 9.10 6.47
C TYR A 71 -6.18 8.08 6.21
N LEU A 72 -5.36 7.78 7.21
CA LEU A 72 -4.31 6.76 7.11
C LEU A 72 -4.89 5.41 6.68
N PHE A 73 -5.98 4.98 7.30
CA PHE A 73 -6.62 3.71 6.99
C PHE A 73 -7.14 3.68 5.55
N VAL A 74 -7.85 4.72 5.11
CA VAL A 74 -8.38 4.82 3.74
C VAL A 74 -7.24 4.89 2.73
N SER A 75 -6.25 5.76 2.94
CA SER A 75 -5.13 5.95 2.02
C SER A 75 -4.31 4.67 1.88
N PHE A 76 -3.99 4.01 2.99
CA PHE A 76 -3.32 2.71 2.99
C PHE A 76 -4.11 1.64 2.22
N THR A 77 -5.44 1.60 2.43
CA THR A 77 -6.32 0.65 1.75
C THR A 77 -6.35 0.90 0.24
N VAL A 78 -6.48 2.16 -0.19
CA VAL A 78 -6.49 2.53 -1.61
C VAL A 78 -5.13 2.23 -2.26
N ALA A 79 -4.02 2.63 -1.64
CA ALA A 79 -2.67 2.37 -2.16
C ALA A 79 -2.38 0.87 -2.29
N SER A 80 -2.75 0.08 -1.28
CA SER A 80 -2.65 -1.38 -1.29
C SER A 80 -3.52 -1.98 -2.40
N TYR A 81 -4.76 -1.53 -2.53
CA TYR A 81 -5.68 -2.00 -3.56
C TYR A 81 -5.18 -1.71 -4.97
N LEU A 82 -4.72 -0.48 -5.24
CA LEU A 82 -4.17 -0.07 -6.55
C LEU A 82 -2.95 -0.91 -6.90
N THR A 83 -2.05 -1.10 -5.94
CA THR A 83 -0.83 -1.91 -6.10
C THR A 83 -1.17 -3.37 -6.44
N LEU A 84 -2.07 -3.99 -5.67
CA LEU A 84 -2.52 -5.36 -5.93
C LEU A 84 -3.21 -5.46 -7.29
N ARG A 85 -4.04 -4.49 -7.66
CA ARG A 85 -4.73 -4.45 -8.95
C ARG A 85 -3.75 -4.39 -10.13
N MET A 86 -2.66 -3.64 -9.99
CA MET A 86 -1.59 -3.60 -11.00
C MET A 86 -0.82 -4.93 -11.09
N LEU A 87 -0.74 -5.70 -10.00
CA LEU A 87 -0.06 -7.00 -9.96
C LEU A 87 -0.91 -8.13 -10.56
N ILE A 88 -2.25 -8.06 -10.48
CA ILE A 88 -3.17 -9.11 -10.99
C ILE A 88 -2.87 -9.55 -12.43
N PRO A 89 -2.68 -8.66 -13.41
CA PRO A 89 -2.35 -9.06 -14.79
C PRO A 89 -1.07 -9.90 -14.88
N VAL A 90 -0.02 -9.55 -14.12
CA VAL A 90 1.24 -10.30 -14.12
C VAL A 90 1.11 -11.61 -13.35
N MET A 91 0.36 -11.65 -12.26
CA MET A 91 0.03 -12.91 -11.57
C MET A 91 -0.73 -13.87 -12.48
N ARG A 92 -1.69 -13.36 -13.27
CA ARG A 92 -2.44 -14.15 -14.24
C ARG A 92 -1.57 -14.66 -15.38
N TRP A 93 -0.63 -13.83 -15.86
CA TRP A 93 0.37 -14.24 -16.85
C TRP A 93 1.32 -15.31 -16.29
N GLN A 94 1.91 -15.11 -15.10
CA GLN A 94 2.77 -16.10 -14.43
C GLN A 94 2.07 -17.46 -14.23
N ARG A 95 0.79 -17.44 -13.83
CA ARG A 95 -0.01 -18.66 -13.70
C ARG A 95 -0.21 -19.37 -15.04
N ARG A 96 -0.40 -18.63 -16.13
CA ARG A 96 -0.55 -19.19 -17.49
C ARG A 96 0.76 -19.78 -17.99
N ASP A 97 1.87 -19.07 -17.81
CA ASP A 97 3.23 -19.52 -18.14
C ASP A 97 3.63 -20.81 -17.39
N MET A 98 3.24 -20.95 -16.12
CA MET A 98 3.49 -22.17 -15.36
C MET A 98 2.63 -23.38 -15.80
N LEU A 99 1.45 -23.13 -16.39
CA LEU A 99 0.48 -24.18 -16.72
C LEU A 99 0.52 -24.63 -18.19
N LEU A 100 0.95 -23.76 -19.11
CA LEU A 100 0.97 -24.01 -20.54
C LEU A 100 2.37 -23.69 -21.06
N GLY A 101 3.13 -24.71 -21.46
CA GLY A 101 4.46 -24.54 -22.06
C GLY A 101 4.45 -23.92 -23.46
N ASP A 102 3.28 -23.54 -23.97
CA ASP A 102 3.07 -23.01 -25.32
C ASP A 102 3.05 -21.48 -25.30
N ARG A 103 3.99 -20.87 -26.04
CA ARG A 103 4.33 -19.45 -25.95
C ARG A 103 3.84 -18.71 -27.18
N ASP A 104 3.02 -17.69 -26.97
CA ASP A 104 2.95 -16.58 -27.91
C ASP A 104 4.03 -15.54 -27.52
N PRO A 105 5.08 -15.34 -28.34
CA PRO A 105 6.16 -14.39 -28.05
C PRO A 105 5.65 -12.95 -27.82
N ALA A 106 4.55 -12.56 -28.46
CA ALA A 106 3.99 -11.22 -28.34
C ALA A 106 3.36 -11.00 -26.95
N ASP A 107 2.62 -11.99 -26.43
CA ASP A 107 2.03 -11.93 -25.08
C ASP A 107 3.09 -11.90 -23.98
N THR A 108 4.20 -12.64 -24.17
CA THR A 108 5.33 -12.66 -23.24
C THR A 108 6.01 -11.30 -23.14
N GLU A 109 6.26 -10.63 -24.27
CA GLU A 109 6.96 -9.34 -24.28
C GLU A 109 6.14 -8.23 -23.59
N VAL A 110 4.83 -8.19 -23.84
CA VAL A 110 3.93 -7.24 -23.17
C VAL A 110 3.91 -7.46 -21.65
N ALA A 111 3.90 -8.71 -21.20
CA ALA A 111 3.93 -9.04 -19.77
C ALA A 111 5.27 -8.66 -19.11
N ARG A 112 6.39 -8.92 -19.79
CA ARG A 112 7.73 -8.52 -19.33
C ARG A 112 7.86 -7.01 -19.21
N MET A 113 7.45 -6.26 -20.23
CA MET A 113 7.45 -4.80 -20.18
C MET A 113 6.60 -4.25 -19.03
N ARG A 114 5.43 -4.86 -18.75
CA ARG A 114 4.61 -4.47 -17.59
C ARG A 114 5.29 -4.80 -16.26
N ALA A 115 5.91 -5.96 -16.15
CA ALA A 115 6.65 -6.37 -14.96
C ALA A 115 7.83 -5.41 -14.67
N LEU A 116 8.56 -4.98 -15.71
CA LEU A 116 9.66 -4.01 -15.58
C LEU A 116 9.20 -2.62 -15.12
N LYS A 117 7.98 -2.21 -15.46
CA LYS A 117 7.42 -0.92 -15.03
C LYS A 117 6.81 -0.95 -13.63
N MET A 118 6.55 -2.13 -13.06
CA MET A 118 5.89 -2.23 -11.75
C MET A 118 6.68 -1.62 -10.58
N PRO A 119 8.01 -1.80 -10.47
CA PRO A 119 8.79 -1.13 -9.43
C PRO A 119 8.60 0.38 -9.47
N PHE A 120 8.60 0.98 -10.66
CA PHE A 120 8.38 2.42 -10.83
C PHE A 120 6.99 2.86 -10.37
N TYR A 121 5.92 2.20 -10.83
CA TYR A 121 4.56 2.53 -10.40
C TYR A 121 4.36 2.35 -8.90
N ARG A 122 4.95 1.30 -8.31
CA ARG A 122 4.92 1.08 -6.87
C ARG A 122 5.60 2.22 -6.10
N SER A 123 6.80 2.62 -6.54
CA SER A 123 7.52 3.74 -5.91
C SER A 123 6.71 5.02 -6.01
N LEU A 124 6.06 5.28 -7.15
CA LEU A 124 5.21 6.46 -7.32
C LEU A 124 3.97 6.42 -6.41
N ILE A 125 3.29 5.28 -6.30
CA ILE A 125 2.15 5.08 -5.38
C ILE A 125 2.60 5.31 -3.94
N SER A 126 3.72 4.72 -3.53
CA SER A 126 4.26 4.86 -2.19
C SER A 126 4.65 6.31 -1.90
N ALA A 127 5.43 6.95 -2.78
CA ALA A 127 5.82 8.35 -2.63
C ALA A 127 4.61 9.28 -2.54
N THR A 128 3.61 9.08 -3.41
CA THR A 128 2.38 9.87 -3.38
C THR A 128 1.61 9.67 -2.07
N ASN A 129 1.47 8.42 -1.62
CA ASN A 129 0.81 8.09 -0.36
C ASN A 129 1.52 8.72 0.85
N TRP A 130 2.85 8.70 0.85
CA TRP A 130 3.67 9.33 1.88
C TRP A 130 3.57 10.86 1.87
N LEU A 131 3.64 11.51 0.70
CA LEU A 131 3.46 12.96 0.58
C LEU A 131 2.09 13.39 1.10
N LEU A 132 1.06 12.68 0.67
CA LEU A 132 -0.31 12.91 1.09
C LEU A 132 -0.50 12.70 2.61
N GLY A 133 0.05 11.61 3.16
CA GLY A 133 0.07 11.36 4.61
C GLY A 133 0.75 12.47 5.39
N SER A 134 1.89 12.97 4.91
CA SER A 134 2.59 14.10 5.51
C SER A 134 1.76 15.39 5.50
N VAL A 135 1.09 15.70 4.39
CA VAL A 135 0.21 16.89 4.30
C VAL A 135 -0.92 16.79 5.33
N VAL A 136 -1.61 15.65 5.40
CA VAL A 136 -2.70 15.46 6.36
C VAL A 136 -2.20 15.49 7.80
N PHE A 137 -1.03 14.91 8.07
CA PHE A 137 -0.41 14.96 9.39
C PHE A 137 -0.11 16.40 9.82
N ILE A 138 0.47 17.21 8.94
CA ILE A 138 0.77 18.63 9.20
C ILE A 138 -0.52 19.39 9.49
N VAL A 139 -1.55 19.23 8.65
CA VAL A 139 -2.85 19.92 8.82
C VAL A 139 -3.54 19.50 10.12
N ALA A 140 -3.54 18.22 10.46
CA ALA A 140 -4.15 17.71 11.69
C ALA A 140 -3.43 18.20 12.94
N SER A 141 -2.11 18.38 12.86
CA SER A 141 -1.24 18.81 13.96
C SER A 141 -1.08 20.34 14.06
N TRP A 142 -1.47 21.08 13.02
CA TRP A 142 -1.34 22.53 12.93
C TRP A 142 -1.88 23.29 14.16
N PRO A 143 -3.08 22.97 14.69
CA PRO A 143 -3.64 23.71 15.83
C PRO A 143 -2.88 23.52 17.15
N VAL A 144 -2.09 22.44 17.25
CA VAL A 144 -1.23 22.16 18.41
C VAL A 144 0.12 22.85 18.21
N ALA A 145 0.71 22.74 17.02
CA ALA A 145 1.96 23.39 16.68
C ALA A 145 1.88 24.93 16.75
N SER A 146 0.75 25.53 16.33
CA SER A 146 0.57 26.98 16.36
C SER A 146 0.41 27.56 17.78
N LYS A 147 0.09 26.72 18.78
CA LYS A 147 0.00 27.14 20.19
C LYS A 147 1.34 27.06 20.93
N SER A 148 2.31 26.35 20.36
CA SER A 148 3.67 26.24 20.89
C SER A 148 4.63 27.28 20.31
N ALA A 149 4.21 28.01 19.26
CA ALA A 149 4.98 29.12 18.70
C ALA A 149 4.89 30.37 19.62
N PRO A 150 6.01 31.01 19.96
CA PRO A 150 6.06 32.17 20.84
C PRO A 150 5.39 33.42 20.25
#